data_AF-A0A7C3N695-F1
#
_entry.id   AF-A0A7C3N695-F1
#
_cell.length_a   1.000
_cell.length_b   1.000
_cell.length_c   1.000
_cell.angle_alpha   90.00
_cell.angle_beta   90.00
_cell.angle_gamma   90.00
#
_symmetry.space_group_name_H-M   'P 1'
#
loop_
_entity.id
_entity.type
_entity.pdbx_description
1 polymer ?
#
loop_
_entity_poly.entity_id
_entity_poly.type
_entity_poly.pdbx_seq_one_letter_code
_entity_poly.pdbx_strand_id
1 'polypeptide(L)'
;MAFTVQDLDDLLALLEKHPEWKERLRQALLTEDLLRLPQAVRELIAAVERLTAEIQRLHEWQEQANAQMAEMLRWQRQVNDRLAEIAEWQRNVNEQLNQLLQWQKQVNERLTEIAQWQRHVNEQLNQLLQWQRKVNERLAEIAEWQRQVNEQLNQLLQWQQRVNERLAEIAEWQHQTNEQMRQILERLSEMI
;
A
#
# COMPACT_ATOMS: atom_id res chain seq x y z
N MET A 1 -37.86 -39.81 103.21
CA MET A 1 -36.82 -39.08 103.95
C MET A 1 -35.96 -38.36 102.94
N ALA A 2 -35.71 -37.07 103.13
CA ALA A 2 -34.90 -36.28 102.21
C ALA A 2 -33.43 -36.53 102.53
N PHE A 3 -32.64 -36.94 101.55
CA PHE A 3 -31.20 -37.09 101.67
C PHE A 3 -30.60 -35.69 101.83
N THR A 4 -29.98 -35.40 102.98
CA THR A 4 -29.44 -34.07 103.30
C THR A 4 -27.93 -34.01 103.06
N VAL A 5 -27.35 -32.81 103.05
CA VAL A 5 -25.90 -32.61 102.81
C VAL A 5 -25.05 -33.27 103.90
N GLN A 6 -25.54 -33.30 105.14
CA GLN A 6 -24.90 -34.02 106.24
C GLN A 6 -24.87 -35.54 106.02
N ASP A 7 -25.95 -36.10 105.46
CA ASP A 7 -25.99 -37.54 105.11
C ASP A 7 -24.97 -37.89 104.01
N LEU A 8 -24.63 -36.94 103.14
CA LEU A 8 -23.62 -37.11 102.10
C LEU A 8 -22.19 -37.09 102.69
N ASP A 9 -21.92 -36.16 103.61
CA ASP A 9 -20.62 -36.05 104.29
C ASP A 9 -20.36 -37.25 105.22
N ASP A 10 -21.39 -37.74 105.92
CA ASP A 10 -21.29 -38.95 106.75
C ASP A 10 -21.04 -40.20 105.90
N LEU A 11 -21.64 -40.28 104.71
CA LEU A 11 -21.42 -41.37 103.77
C LEU A 11 -19.99 -41.34 103.18
N LEU A 12 -19.45 -40.15 102.90
CA LEU A 12 -18.04 -39.98 102.49
C LEU A 12 -17.06 -40.40 103.59
N ALA A 13 -17.31 -40.02 104.85
CA ALA A 13 -16.49 -40.42 105.99
C ALA A 13 -16.53 -41.94 106.27
N LEU A 14 -17.67 -42.60 106.02
CA LEU A 14 -17.82 -44.06 106.11
C LEU A 14 -17.09 -44.79 104.96
N LEU A 15 -17.10 -44.24 103.75
CA LEU A 15 -16.37 -44.77 102.60
C LEU A 15 -14.84 -44.64 102.75
N GLU A 16 -14.34 -43.65 103.49
CA GLU A 16 -12.91 -43.54 103.81
C GLU A 16 -12.43 -44.58 104.83
N LYS A 17 -13.28 -44.96 105.78
CA LYS A 17 -12.97 -45.99 106.79
C LYS A 17 -13.08 -47.42 106.25
N HIS A 18 -13.92 -47.65 105.24
CA HIS A 18 -14.17 -48.96 104.64
C HIS A 18 -13.79 -49.00 103.15
N PRO A 19 -12.53 -49.34 102.82
CA PRO A 19 -12.05 -49.36 101.43
C PRO A 19 -12.83 -50.36 100.54
N GLU A 20 -13.37 -51.43 101.12
CA GLU A 20 -14.21 -52.41 100.42
C GLU A 20 -15.55 -51.86 99.92
N TRP A 21 -16.15 -50.88 100.63
CA TRP A 21 -17.38 -50.23 100.20
C TRP A 21 -17.11 -49.20 99.11
N LYS A 22 -15.98 -48.51 99.21
CA LYS A 22 -15.47 -47.62 98.16
C LYS A 22 -15.29 -48.37 96.85
N GLU A 23 -14.74 -49.58 96.90
CA GLU A 23 -14.52 -50.40 95.70
C GLU A 23 -15.83 -50.97 95.13
N ARG A 24 -16.80 -51.38 95.97
CA ARG A 24 -18.13 -51.81 95.50
C ARG A 24 -18.93 -50.66 94.89
N LEU A 25 -18.88 -49.47 95.49
CA LEU A 25 -19.49 -48.27 94.95
C LEU A 25 -18.82 -47.87 93.62
N ARG A 26 -17.49 -48.04 93.53
CA ARG A 26 -16.71 -47.87 92.30
C ARG A 26 -17.18 -48.82 91.21
N GLN A 27 -17.31 -50.12 91.48
CA GLN A 27 -17.76 -51.10 90.49
C GLN A 27 -19.23 -50.91 90.05
N ALA A 28 -20.10 -50.42 90.96
CA ALA A 28 -21.50 -50.16 90.65
C ALA A 28 -21.72 -48.87 89.85
N LEU A 29 -20.86 -47.85 90.03
CA LEU A 29 -20.98 -46.54 89.37
C LEU A 29 -20.04 -46.36 88.18
N LEU A 30 -18.84 -46.94 88.21
CA LEU A 30 -17.89 -46.95 87.09
C LEU A 30 -18.04 -48.26 86.32
N THR A 31 -19.16 -48.35 85.59
CA THR A 31 -19.30 -49.35 84.52
C THR A 31 -18.18 -49.19 83.49
N GLU A 32 -17.86 -50.28 82.82
CA GLU A 32 -16.75 -50.34 81.85
C GLU A 32 -16.87 -49.26 80.75
N ASP A 33 -18.11 -48.87 80.40
CA ASP A 33 -18.42 -47.79 79.47
C ASP A 33 -18.02 -46.40 80.00
N LEU A 34 -18.26 -46.11 81.28
CA LEU A 34 -17.87 -44.84 81.92
C LEU A 34 -16.36 -44.71 82.08
N LEU A 35 -15.64 -45.83 82.23
CA LEU A 35 -14.18 -45.86 82.26
C LEU A 35 -13.55 -45.65 80.87
N ARG A 36 -14.23 -46.06 79.79
CA ARG A 36 -13.77 -45.89 78.40
C ARG A 36 -14.14 -44.53 77.79
N LEU A 37 -15.14 -43.85 78.33
CA LEU A 37 -15.61 -42.54 77.88
C LEU A 37 -14.49 -41.48 77.70
N PRO A 38 -13.55 -41.30 78.65
CA PRO A 38 -12.44 -40.36 78.47
C PRO A 38 -11.53 -40.70 77.28
N GLN A 39 -11.33 -42.00 77.02
CA GLN A 39 -10.56 -42.48 75.87
C GLN A 39 -11.31 -42.19 74.56
N ALA A 40 -12.60 -42.51 74.49
CA ALA A 40 -13.44 -42.23 73.33
C ALA A 40 -13.52 -40.72 73.01
N VAL A 41 -13.61 -39.87 74.04
CA VAL A 41 -13.57 -38.41 73.86
C VAL A 41 -12.21 -37.95 73.31
N ARG A 42 -11.09 -38.51 73.78
CA ARG A 42 -9.76 -38.20 73.22
C ARG A 42 -9.63 -38.62 71.76
N GLU A 43 -10.15 -39.78 71.40
CA GLU A 43 -10.16 -40.28 70.01
C GLU A 43 -11.03 -39.39 69.12
N LEU A 44 -12.19 -38.95 69.60
CA LEU A 44 -13.05 -37.98 68.92
C LEU A 44 -12.36 -36.63 68.72
N ILE A 45 -11.70 -36.09 69.75
CA ILE A 45 -10.94 -34.85 69.65
C ILE A 45 -9.85 -34.99 68.59
N ALA A 46 -9.07 -36.08 68.62
CA ALA A 46 -8.03 -36.33 67.63
C ALA A 46 -8.59 -36.49 66.20
N ALA A 47 -9.77 -37.12 66.04
CA ALA A 47 -10.45 -37.22 64.76
C ALA A 47 -10.94 -35.86 64.24
N VAL A 48 -11.51 -35.02 65.13
CA VAL A 48 -11.93 -33.65 64.80
C VAL A 48 -10.73 -32.78 64.43
N GLU A 49 -9.61 -32.87 65.15
CA GLU A 49 -8.38 -32.16 64.81
C GLU A 49 -7.83 -32.57 63.44
N ARG A 50 -7.85 -33.87 63.12
CA ARG A 50 -7.45 -34.38 61.79
C ARG A 50 -8.36 -33.85 60.69
N LEU A 51 -9.68 -33.94 60.85
CA LEU A 51 -10.65 -33.42 59.89
C LEU A 51 -10.49 -31.92 59.69
N THR A 52 -10.26 -31.17 60.77
CA THR A 52 -10.02 -29.72 60.70
C THR A 52 -8.76 -29.43 59.88
N ALA A 53 -7.68 -30.19 60.09
CA ALA A 53 -6.46 -30.05 59.30
C ALA A 53 -6.66 -30.42 57.83
N GLU A 54 -7.48 -31.43 57.51
CA GLU A 54 -7.82 -31.80 56.14
C GLU A 54 -8.66 -30.72 55.44
N ILE A 55 -9.66 -30.16 56.13
CA ILE A 55 -10.46 -29.03 55.63
C ILE A 55 -9.57 -27.82 55.34
N GLN A 56 -8.62 -27.52 56.24
CA GLN A 56 -7.67 -26.42 56.05
C GLN A 56 -6.85 -26.60 54.76
N ARG A 57 -6.31 -27.81 54.54
CA ARG A 57 -5.55 -28.13 53.32
C ARG A 57 -6.40 -28.06 52.05
N LEU A 58 -7.64 -28.54 52.12
CA LEU A 58 -8.58 -28.46 51.00
C LEU A 58 -8.89 -27.00 50.65
N HIS A 59 -9.06 -26.14 51.66
CA HIS A 59 -9.28 -24.72 51.45
C HIS A 59 -8.05 -24.04 50.83
N GLU A 60 -6.83 -24.34 51.31
CA GLU A 60 -5.59 -23.84 50.72
C GLU A 60 -5.43 -24.29 49.26
N TRP A 61 -5.73 -25.56 48.95
CA TRP A 61 -5.70 -26.07 47.59
C TRP A 61 -6.75 -25.39 46.70
N GLN A 62 -7.95 -25.15 47.22
CA GLN A 62 -9.01 -24.42 46.50
C GLN A 62 -8.57 -22.99 46.17
N GLU A 63 -7.96 -22.27 47.12
CA GLU A 63 -7.44 -20.92 46.89
C GLU A 63 -6.32 -20.91 45.83
N GLN A 64 -5.41 -21.89 45.87
CA GLN A 64 -4.37 -22.03 44.85
C GLN A 64 -4.96 -22.34 43.46
N ALA A 65 -5.95 -23.23 43.38
CA ALA A 65 -6.63 -23.55 42.13
C ALA A 65 -7.37 -22.33 41.57
N ASN A 66 -8.05 -21.55 42.43
CA ASN A 66 -8.70 -20.31 42.04
C ASN A 66 -7.69 -19.27 41.52
N ALA A 67 -6.54 -19.13 42.17
CA ALA A 67 -5.47 -18.23 41.73
C ALA A 67 -4.92 -18.63 40.35
N GLN A 68 -4.64 -19.92 40.13
CA GLN A 68 -4.20 -20.44 38.83
C GLN A 68 -5.26 -20.22 37.74
N MET A 69 -6.53 -20.45 38.05
CA MET A 69 -7.62 -20.20 37.11
C MET A 69 -7.73 -18.71 36.74
N ALA A 70 -7.57 -17.82 37.72
CA ALA A 70 -7.58 -16.38 37.49
C ALA A 70 -6.41 -15.94 36.59
N GLU A 71 -5.22 -16.51 36.80
CA GLU A 71 -4.05 -16.27 35.94
C GLU A 71 -4.27 -16.78 34.51
N MET A 72 -4.83 -18.00 34.35
CA MET A 72 -5.16 -18.55 33.05
C MET A 72 -6.17 -17.68 32.29
N LEU A 73 -7.20 -17.17 32.98
CA LEU A 73 -8.18 -16.25 32.39
C LEU A 73 -7.55 -14.91 31.99
N ARG A 74 -6.59 -14.39 32.75
CA ARG A 74 -5.85 -13.18 32.36
C ARG A 74 -4.99 -13.44 31.12
N TRP A 75 -4.29 -14.56 31.08
CA TRP A 75 -3.49 -14.96 29.93
C TRP A 75 -4.36 -15.14 28.68
N GLN A 76 -5.53 -15.79 28.82
CA GLN A 76 -6.49 -15.94 27.72
C GLN A 76 -6.95 -14.58 27.17
N ARG A 77 -7.27 -13.61 28.05
CA ARG A 77 -7.62 -12.25 27.61
C ARG A 77 -6.47 -11.59 26.85
N GLN A 78 -5.26 -11.65 27.39
CA GLN A 78 -4.08 -11.09 26.73
C GLN A 78 -3.83 -11.71 25.35
N VAL A 79 -4.02 -13.02 25.21
CA VAL A 79 -3.91 -13.70 23.91
C VAL A 79 -5.00 -13.20 22.95
N ASN A 80 -6.24 -13.07 23.40
CA ASN A 80 -7.33 -12.55 22.58
C ASN A 80 -7.09 -11.10 22.14
N ASP A 81 -6.59 -10.24 23.03
CA ASP A 81 -6.27 -8.85 22.71
C ASP A 81 -5.16 -8.79 21.63
N ARG A 82 -4.11 -9.59 21.76
CA ARG A 82 -3.04 -9.68 20.74
C ARG A 82 -3.55 -10.22 19.40
N LEU A 83 -4.48 -11.18 19.42
CA LEU A 83 -5.11 -11.67 18.19
C LEU A 83 -5.96 -10.59 17.52
N ALA A 84 -6.66 -9.76 18.31
CA ALA A 84 -7.42 -8.63 17.79
C ALA A 84 -6.49 -7.59 17.15
N GLU A 85 -5.38 -7.24 17.81
CA GLU A 85 -4.36 -6.33 17.25
C GLU A 85 -3.78 -6.86 15.94
N ILE A 86 -3.46 -8.16 15.87
CA ILE A 86 -2.97 -8.79 14.63
C ILE A 86 -4.02 -8.71 13.52
N ALA A 87 -5.29 -8.95 13.83
CA ALA A 87 -6.37 -8.88 12.86
C ALA A 87 -6.57 -7.45 12.32
N GLU A 88 -6.47 -6.43 13.19
CA GLU A 88 -6.51 -5.02 12.78
C GLU A 88 -5.31 -4.65 11.91
N TRP A 89 -4.11 -5.07 12.31
CA TRP A 89 -2.90 -4.86 11.52
C TRP A 89 -3.00 -5.51 10.13
N GLN A 90 -3.50 -6.75 10.04
CA GLN A 90 -3.74 -7.42 8.76
C GLN A 90 -4.75 -6.68 7.89
N ARG A 91 -5.83 -6.12 8.47
CA ARG A 91 -6.79 -5.29 7.73
C ARG A 91 -6.13 -4.03 7.17
N ASN A 92 -5.34 -3.34 7.98
CA ASN A 92 -4.62 -2.13 7.55
C ASN A 92 -3.65 -2.45 6.40
N VAL A 93 -2.85 -3.52 6.52
CA VAL A 93 -1.94 -3.96 5.46
C VAL A 93 -2.70 -4.28 4.17
N ASN A 94 -3.83 -4.98 4.25
CA ASN A 94 -4.66 -5.25 3.07
C ASN A 94 -5.21 -3.97 2.42
N GLU A 95 -5.61 -2.99 3.22
CA GLU A 95 -6.07 -1.69 2.70
C GLU A 95 -4.93 -0.94 1.99
N GLN A 96 -3.74 -0.89 2.58
CA GLN A 96 -2.56 -0.30 1.97
C GLN A 96 -2.17 -1.00 0.66
N LEU A 97 -2.23 -2.33 0.62
CA LEU A 97 -1.98 -3.11 -0.61
C LEU A 97 -3.01 -2.79 -1.70
N ASN A 98 -4.28 -2.67 -1.34
CA ASN A 98 -5.33 -2.29 -2.29
C ASN A 98 -5.11 -0.87 -2.85
N GLN A 99 -4.73 0.09 -2.01
CA GLN A 99 -4.38 1.45 -2.45
C GLN A 99 -3.17 1.43 -3.40
N LEU A 100 -2.14 0.65 -3.10
CA LEU A 100 -0.96 0.50 -3.96
C LEU A 100 -1.32 -0.11 -5.32
N LEU A 101 -2.19 -1.11 -5.34
CA LEU A 101 -2.66 -1.74 -6.57
C LEU A 101 -3.50 -0.78 -7.43
N GLN A 102 -4.34 0.05 -6.81
CA GLN A 102 -5.07 1.12 -7.50
C GLN A 102 -4.12 2.17 -8.08
N TRP A 103 -3.13 2.61 -7.30
CA TRP A 103 -2.12 3.55 -7.77
C TRP A 103 -1.31 2.99 -8.95
N GLN A 104 -0.89 1.72 -8.87
CA GLN A 104 -0.20 1.03 -9.97
C GLN A 104 -1.05 1.03 -11.24
N LYS A 105 -2.36 0.77 -11.13
CA LYS A 105 -3.29 0.80 -12.26
C LYS A 105 -3.36 2.19 -12.90
N GLN A 106 -3.51 3.24 -12.08
CA GLN A 106 -3.53 4.62 -12.57
C GLN A 106 -2.21 5.01 -13.27
N VAL A 107 -1.06 4.59 -12.72
CA VAL A 107 0.24 4.83 -13.36
C VAL A 107 0.31 4.14 -14.73
N ASN A 108 -0.14 2.89 -14.84
CA ASN A 108 -0.17 2.17 -16.12
C ASN A 108 -1.10 2.83 -17.14
N GLU A 109 -2.26 3.33 -16.72
CA GLU A 109 -3.19 4.08 -17.58
C GLU A 109 -2.52 5.35 -18.11
N ARG A 110 -1.89 6.15 -17.23
CA ARG A 110 -1.16 7.36 -17.64
C ARG A 110 0.02 7.07 -18.56
N LEU A 111 0.77 5.99 -18.33
CA LEU A 111 1.85 5.57 -19.23
C LEU A 111 1.32 5.20 -20.62
N THR A 112 0.16 4.55 -20.67
CA THR A 112 -0.52 4.21 -21.93
C THR A 112 -0.95 5.48 -22.67
N GLU A 113 -1.53 6.45 -21.97
CA GLU A 113 -1.90 7.75 -22.55
C GLU A 113 -0.68 8.50 -23.10
N ILE A 114 0.42 8.55 -22.35
CA ILE A 114 1.68 9.15 -22.80
C ILE A 114 2.19 8.46 -24.07
N ALA A 115 2.17 7.14 -24.12
CA ALA A 115 2.60 6.38 -25.30
C ALA A 115 1.73 6.67 -26.53
N GLN A 116 0.41 6.81 -26.35
CA GLN A 116 -0.51 7.19 -27.42
C GLN A 116 -0.25 8.63 -27.90
N TRP A 117 -0.06 9.56 -26.98
CA TRP A 117 0.27 10.95 -27.30
C TRP A 117 1.59 11.06 -28.07
N GLN A 118 2.63 10.32 -27.64
CA GLN A 118 3.91 10.26 -28.35
C GLN A 118 3.76 9.73 -29.78
N ARG A 119 2.93 8.69 -30.00
CA ARG A 119 2.64 8.20 -31.35
C ARG A 119 1.96 9.27 -32.20
N HIS A 120 0.98 9.98 -31.65
CA HIS A 120 0.30 11.06 -32.36
C HIS A 120 1.26 12.18 -32.74
N VAL A 121 2.12 12.63 -31.82
CA VAL A 121 3.15 13.65 -32.11
C VAL A 121 4.10 13.19 -33.21
N ASN A 122 4.56 11.94 -33.18
CA ASN A 122 5.42 11.39 -34.23
C ASN A 122 4.72 11.37 -35.59
N GLU A 123 3.43 11.05 -35.64
CA GLU A 123 2.65 11.08 -36.87
C GLU A 123 2.52 12.50 -37.43
N GLN A 124 2.25 13.49 -36.58
CA GLN A 124 2.21 14.89 -36.98
C GLN A 124 3.57 15.39 -37.49
N LEU A 125 4.67 15.02 -36.84
CA LEU A 125 6.02 15.34 -37.31
C LEU A 125 6.30 14.72 -38.69
N ASN A 126 5.90 13.46 -38.91
CA ASN A 126 6.05 12.82 -40.21
C ASN A 126 5.24 13.52 -41.31
N GLN A 127 4.00 13.96 -41.01
CA GLN A 127 3.19 14.74 -41.94
C GLN A 127 3.85 16.08 -42.27
N LEU A 128 4.43 16.77 -41.28
CA LEU A 128 5.14 18.03 -41.48
C LEU A 128 6.39 17.85 -42.34
N LEU A 129 7.17 16.78 -42.13
CA LEU A 129 8.32 16.44 -42.97
C LEU A 129 7.90 16.14 -44.42
N GLN A 130 6.79 15.43 -44.63
CA GLN A 130 6.25 15.18 -45.96
C GLN A 130 5.81 16.49 -46.64
N TRP A 131 5.15 17.38 -45.90
CA TRP A 131 4.76 18.69 -46.42
C TRP A 131 5.98 19.53 -46.79
N GLN A 132 7.00 19.57 -45.93
CA GLN A 132 8.26 20.26 -46.22
C GLN A 132 8.92 19.74 -47.50
N ARG A 133 8.94 18.42 -47.73
CA ARG A 133 9.46 17.83 -48.98
C ARG A 133 8.68 18.33 -50.21
N LYS A 134 7.35 18.32 -50.15
CA LYS A 134 6.51 18.84 -51.24
C LYS A 134 6.75 20.32 -51.52
N VAL A 135 6.94 21.13 -50.47
CA VAL A 135 7.29 22.55 -50.65
C VAL A 135 8.64 22.70 -51.35
N ASN A 136 9.64 21.93 -50.92
CA ASN A 136 10.96 21.97 -51.55
C ASN A 136 10.93 21.53 -53.03
N GLU A 137 10.15 20.49 -53.36
CA GLU A 137 9.94 20.05 -54.74
C GLU A 137 9.32 21.15 -55.59
N ARG A 138 8.26 21.81 -55.12
CA ARG A 138 7.63 22.93 -55.83
C ARG A 138 8.57 24.13 -55.99
N LEU A 139 9.41 24.42 -55.00
CA LEU A 139 10.42 25.47 -55.13
C LEU A 139 11.48 25.13 -56.19
N ALA A 140 11.88 23.87 -56.28
CA ALA A 140 12.80 23.40 -57.32
C ALA A 140 12.16 23.53 -58.72
N GLU A 141 10.89 23.14 -58.87
CA GLU A 141 10.14 23.33 -60.13
C GLU A 141 10.05 24.80 -60.53
N ILE A 142 9.77 25.71 -59.59
CA ILE A 142 9.74 27.16 -59.85
C ILE A 142 11.11 27.66 -60.29
N ALA A 143 12.19 27.22 -59.63
CA ALA A 143 13.55 27.62 -60.00
C ALA A 143 13.92 27.14 -61.41
N GLU A 144 13.50 25.93 -61.80
CA GLU A 144 13.69 25.41 -63.15
C GLU A 144 12.89 26.22 -64.18
N TRP A 145 11.63 26.52 -63.89
CA TRP A 145 10.81 27.40 -64.73
C TRP A 145 11.43 28.79 -64.92
N GLN A 146 11.92 29.41 -63.85
CA GLN A 146 12.62 30.69 -63.91
C GLN A 146 13.87 30.61 -64.81
N ARG A 147 14.63 29.51 -64.71
CA ARG A 147 15.79 29.28 -65.57
C ARG A 147 15.40 29.17 -67.05
N GLN A 148 14.33 28.45 -67.36
CA GLN A 148 13.82 28.33 -68.73
C GLN A 148 13.35 29.69 -69.28
N VAL A 149 12.62 30.47 -68.49
CA VAL A 149 12.18 31.82 -68.87
C VAL A 149 13.37 32.73 -69.14
N ASN A 150 14.40 32.72 -68.28
CA ASN A 150 15.61 33.50 -68.49
C ASN A 150 16.35 33.11 -69.78
N GLU A 151 16.41 31.82 -70.09
CA GLU A 151 16.99 31.32 -71.34
C GLU A 151 16.22 31.81 -72.57
N GLN A 152 14.88 31.75 -72.53
CA GLN A 152 14.03 32.28 -73.60
C GLN A 152 14.19 33.79 -73.79
N LEU A 153 14.29 34.56 -72.70
CA LEU A 153 14.55 36.00 -72.75
C LEU A 153 15.92 36.30 -73.38
N ASN A 154 16.96 35.54 -73.02
CA ASN A 154 18.29 35.68 -73.63
C ASN A 154 18.25 35.41 -75.14
N GLN A 155 17.52 34.37 -75.57
CA GLN A 155 17.35 34.07 -76.99
C GLN A 155 16.61 35.20 -77.74
N LEU A 156 15.58 35.78 -77.13
CA LEU A 156 14.85 36.91 -77.70
C LEU A 156 15.74 38.16 -77.82
N LEU A 157 16.57 38.46 -76.81
CA LEU A 157 17.55 39.54 -76.87
C LEU A 157 18.57 39.34 -77.99
N GLN A 158 19.10 38.11 -78.14
CA GLN A 158 20.02 37.79 -79.24
C GLN A 158 19.33 37.94 -80.61
N TRP A 159 18.08 37.51 -80.73
CA TRP A 159 17.31 37.70 -81.96
C TRP A 159 17.09 39.18 -82.26
N GLN A 160 16.74 39.99 -81.26
CA GLN A 160 16.60 41.44 -81.41
C GLN A 160 17.91 42.10 -81.86
N GLN A 161 19.06 41.70 -81.30
CA GLN A 161 20.38 42.17 -81.74
C GLN A 161 20.62 41.87 -83.21
N ARG A 162 20.38 40.64 -83.66
CA ARG A 162 20.52 40.26 -85.08
C ARG A 162 19.59 41.05 -85.99
N VAL A 163 18.35 41.32 -85.56
CA VAL A 163 17.41 42.15 -86.33
C VAL A 163 17.94 43.58 -86.45
N ASN A 164 18.45 44.15 -85.36
CA ASN A 164 19.04 45.49 -85.37
C ASN A 164 20.28 45.57 -86.27
N GLU A 165 21.16 44.57 -86.24
CA GLU A 165 22.33 44.46 -87.12
C GLU A 165 21.90 44.44 -88.60
N ARG A 166 20.92 43.61 -88.95
CA ARG A 166 20.39 43.55 -90.33
C ARG A 166 19.73 44.85 -90.78
N LEU A 167 19.03 45.55 -89.88
CA LEU A 167 18.47 46.87 -90.17
C LEU A 167 19.56 47.92 -90.40
N ALA A 168 20.64 47.88 -89.62
CA ALA A 168 21.80 48.75 -89.82
C ALA A 168 22.47 48.47 -91.16
N GLU A 169 22.69 47.20 -91.52
CA GLU A 169 23.19 46.82 -92.84
C GLU A 169 22.29 47.37 -93.96
N ILE A 170 20.97 47.17 -93.89
CA ILE A 170 20.03 47.71 -94.89
C ILE A 170 20.13 49.23 -95.00
N ALA A 171 20.25 49.95 -93.87
CA ALA A 171 20.41 51.40 -93.86
C ALA A 171 21.72 51.84 -94.52
N GLU A 172 22.83 51.13 -94.28
CA GLU A 172 24.10 51.36 -94.97
C GLU A 172 23.98 51.12 -96.48
N TRP A 173 23.36 50.00 -96.89
CA TRP A 173 23.10 49.70 -98.31
C TRP A 173 22.25 50.79 -98.97
N GLN A 174 21.20 51.29 -98.29
CA GLN A 174 20.39 52.41 -98.78
C GLN A 174 21.21 53.70 -98.91
N HIS A 175 22.04 54.02 -97.91
CA HIS A 175 22.92 55.18 -97.95
C HIS A 175 23.90 55.10 -99.13
N GLN A 176 24.55 53.95 -99.33
CA GLN A 176 25.45 53.72 -100.46
C GLN A 176 24.72 53.85 -101.80
N THR A 177 23.51 53.30 -101.92
CA THR A 177 22.70 53.39 -103.15
C THR A 177 22.30 54.84 -103.43
N ASN A 178 21.89 55.59 -102.40
CA ASN A 178 21.57 57.01 -102.54
C ASN A 178 22.79 57.84 -102.95
N GLU A 179 23.95 57.55 -102.37
CA GLU A 179 25.21 58.22 -102.73
C GLU A 179 25.62 57.91 -104.17
N GLN A 180 25.52 56.65 -104.61
CA GLN A 180 25.73 56.28 -106.02
C GLN A 180 24.77 57.00 -106.96
N MET A 181 23.49 57.08 -106.59
CA MET A 181 22.49 57.79 -107.39
C MET A 181 22.78 59.29 -107.46
N ARG A 182 23.23 59.89 -106.36
CA ARG A 182 23.66 61.30 -106.30
C ARG A 182 24.87 61.55 -107.22
N GLN A 183 25.88 60.68 -107.18
CA GLN A 183 27.03 60.76 -108.08
C GLN A 183 26.63 60.62 -109.56
N ILE A 184 25.69 59.73 -109.88
CA ILE A 184 25.16 59.60 -111.25
C ILE A 184 24.45 60.91 -111.67
N LEU A 185 23.62 61.48 -110.80
CA LEU A 185 22.92 62.74 -111.07
C LEU A 185 23.90 63.92 -111.24
N GLU A 186 24.94 63.99 -110.42
CA GLU A 186 25.99 65.02 -110.51
C GLU A 186 26.75 64.92 -111.84
N ARG A 187 27.16 63.71 -112.24
CA ARG A 187 27.78 63.47 -113.56
C ARG A 187 26.86 63.82 -114.72
N LEU A 188 25.56 63.54 -114.61
CA LEU A 188 24.59 63.93 -115.63
C LEU A 188 24.42 65.45 -115.70
N SER A 189 24.49 66.15 -114.56
CA SER A 189 24.43 67.63 -114.53
C SER A 189 25.69 68.32 -115.05
N GLU A 190 26.86 67.69 -114.98
CA GLU A 190 28.11 68.19 -115.61
C GLU A 190 28.14 67.98 -117.13
N MET A 191 27.29 67.08 -117.67
CA MET A 191 27.22 66.75 -119.10
C MET A 191 26.20 67.59 -119.89
N ILE A 192 25.40 68.42 -119.23
CA ILE A 192 24.41 69.34 -119.84
C ILE A 192 24.99 70.75 -119.81
#